data_AF-A0AAW9BSY9-F1
#
_entry.id   AF-A0AAW9BSY9-F1
#
_cell.length_a   1.000
_cell.length_b   1.000
_cell.length_c   1.000
_cell.angle_alpha   90.00
_cell.angle_beta   90.00
_cell.angle_gamma   90.00
#
_symmetry.space_group_name_H-M   'P 1'
#
loop_
_entity.id
_entity.type
_entity.pdbx_description
1 polymer ?
#
loop_
_entity_poly.entity_id
_entity_poly.type
_entity_poly.pdbx_seq_one_letter_code
_entity_poly.pdbx_strand_id
1 'polypeptide(L)'
;SDQYTSQFDNEQLADIACLALIQLKPVYIRHDIDFLSALPERKLTQFKQSVDVAVHNAAAMILEDRRKNRDNDVPVIFSHTSYDDDKELDWFEKPILNVNFR
;
A
#
# COMPACT_ATOMS: atom_id res chain seq x y z
N SER A 1 -7.38 -14.42 1.58
CA SER A 1 -6.83 -13.62 0.47
C SER A 1 -7.03 -14.23 -0.91
N ASP A 2 -7.86 -15.27 -1.10
CA ASP A 2 -8.00 -15.92 -2.43
C ASP A 2 -9.08 -15.28 -3.33
N GLN A 3 -9.77 -14.27 -2.82
CA GLN A 3 -10.85 -13.59 -3.53
C GLN A 3 -10.37 -12.87 -4.79
N TYR A 4 -9.20 -12.23 -4.75
CA TYR A 4 -8.70 -11.44 -5.88
C TYR A 4 -7.98 -12.32 -6.91
N THR A 5 -7.22 -13.32 -6.48
CA THR A 5 -6.47 -14.24 -7.35
C THR A 5 -7.34 -15.13 -8.22
N SER A 6 -8.62 -15.32 -7.86
CA SER A 6 -9.59 -16.08 -8.66
C SER A 6 -10.40 -15.22 -9.64
N GLN A 7 -10.40 -13.90 -9.45
CA GLN A 7 -11.26 -12.96 -10.20
C GLN A 7 -10.50 -12.10 -11.21
N PHE A 8 -9.19 -11.91 -11.01
CA PHE A 8 -8.35 -11.02 -11.81
C PHE A 8 -7.17 -11.77 -12.42
N ASP A 9 -6.78 -11.37 -13.63
CA ASP A 9 -5.55 -11.85 -14.24
C ASP A 9 -4.30 -11.16 -13.64
N ASN A 10 -3.10 -11.60 -14.04
CA ASN A 10 -1.85 -11.06 -13.50
C ASN A 10 -1.64 -9.57 -13.79
N GLU A 11 -2.14 -9.06 -14.91
CA GLU A 11 -2.00 -7.66 -15.29
C GLU A 11 -2.92 -6.78 -14.43
N GLN A 12 -4.17 -7.21 -14.26
CA GLN A 12 -5.13 -6.58 -13.37
C GLN A 12 -4.68 -6.62 -11.91
N LEU A 13 -4.08 -7.72 -11.46
CA LEU A 13 -3.50 -7.82 -10.11
C LEU A 13 -2.33 -6.85 -9.92
N ALA A 14 -1.48 -6.67 -10.93
CA ALA A 14 -0.41 -5.68 -10.90
C ALA A 14 -0.99 -4.25 -10.84
N ASP A 15 -2.02 -3.94 -11.63
CA ASP A 15 -2.71 -2.64 -11.58
C ASP A 15 -3.32 -2.39 -10.20
N ILE A 16 -4.00 -3.39 -9.61
CA ILE A 16 -4.57 -3.30 -8.26
C ILE A 16 -3.47 -2.99 -7.24
N ALA A 17 -2.32 -3.66 -7.33
CA ALA A 17 -1.19 -3.38 -6.43
C ALA A 17 -0.70 -1.95 -6.58
N CYS A 18 -0.52 -1.45 -7.81
CA CYS A 18 -0.12 -0.07 -8.08
C CYS A 18 -1.12 0.94 -7.52
N LEU A 19 -2.42 0.75 -7.80
CA LEU A 19 -3.50 1.61 -7.33
C LEU A 19 -3.63 1.59 -5.79
N ALA A 20 -3.45 0.43 -5.17
CA ALA A 20 -3.47 0.31 -3.72
C ALA A 20 -2.27 1.03 -3.08
N LEU A 21 -1.06 0.87 -3.64
CA LEU A 21 0.16 1.51 -3.13
C LEU A 21 0.09 3.04 -3.17
N ILE A 22 -0.55 3.62 -4.19
CA ILE A 22 -0.75 5.08 -4.28
C ILE A 22 -1.64 5.59 -3.14
N GLN A 23 -2.57 4.77 -2.64
CA GLN A 23 -3.47 5.14 -1.54
C GLN A 23 -2.85 4.98 -0.14
N LEU A 24 -1.64 4.43 -0.03
CA LEU A 24 -0.97 4.18 1.24
C LEU A 24 0.14 5.21 1.51
N LYS A 25 0.29 5.61 2.78
CA LYS A 25 1.37 6.50 3.17
C LYS A 25 2.72 5.80 2.90
N PRO A 26 3.65 6.40 2.15
CA PRO A 26 4.97 5.84 1.97
C PRO A 26 5.72 5.79 3.30
N VAL A 27 6.35 4.65 3.57
CA VAL A 27 7.14 4.43 4.78
C VAL A 27 8.52 3.91 4.37
N TYR A 28 9.57 4.57 4.83
CA TYR A 28 10.92 4.08 4.65
C TYR A 28 11.21 3.00 5.71
N ILE A 29 11.56 1.81 5.23
CA ILE A 29 11.94 0.66 6.05
C ILE A 29 13.38 0.31 5.70
N ARG A 30 14.26 0.22 6.70
CA ARG A 30 15.62 -0.26 6.49
C ARG A 30 15.60 -1.77 6.24
N HIS A 31 16.41 -2.24 5.29
CA HIS A 31 16.43 -3.62 4.80
C HIS A 31 16.78 -4.69 5.85
N ASP A 32 17.41 -4.30 6.96
CA ASP A 32 17.83 -5.15 8.08
C ASP A 32 16.81 -5.15 9.25
N ILE A 33 15.65 -4.49 9.10
CA ILE A 33 14.61 -4.40 10.12
C ILE A 33 13.39 -5.21 9.68
N ASP A 34 12.90 -6.08 10.57
CA ASP A 34 11.56 -6.65 10.43
C ASP A 34 10.52 -5.63 10.91
N PHE A 35 10.02 -4.85 9.95
CA PHE A 35 9.09 -3.74 10.17
C PHE A 35 7.80 -4.16 10.89
N LEU A 36 7.25 -5.33 10.58
CA LEU A 36 5.96 -5.72 11.13
C LEU A 36 6.08 -6.16 12.58
N SER A 37 7.14 -6.90 12.94
CA SER A 37 7.37 -7.29 14.35
C SER A 37 7.81 -6.12 15.23
N ALA A 38 8.36 -5.08 14.63
CA ALA A 38 8.77 -3.83 15.26
C ALA A 38 7.62 -2.91 15.67
N LEU A 39 6.44 -3.05 15.05
CA LEU A 39 5.33 -2.11 15.26
C LEU A 39 4.52 -2.44 16.52
N PRO A 40 4.08 -1.43 17.28
CA PRO A 40 3.04 -1.62 18.27
C PRO A 40 1.78 -2.20 17.62
N GLU A 41 1.12 -3.14 18.29
CA GLU A 41 -0.08 -3.83 17.78
C GLU A 41 -1.13 -2.86 17.23
N ARG A 42 -1.37 -1.74 17.92
CA ARG A 42 -2.28 -0.68 17.47
C ARG A 42 -1.94 -0.13 16.07
N LYS A 43 -0.65 0.10 15.78
CA LYS A 43 -0.20 0.61 14.48
C LYS A 43 -0.33 -0.49 13.43
N LEU A 44 0.01 -1.72 13.78
CA LEU A 44 -0.11 -2.87 12.89
C LEU A 44 -1.56 -3.09 12.44
N THR A 45 -2.53 -2.97 13.36
CA THR A 45 -3.96 -3.02 13.04
C THR A 45 -4.39 -1.87 12.12
N GLN A 46 -3.90 -0.65 12.37
CA GLN A 46 -4.17 0.49 11.49
C GLN A 46 -3.63 0.28 10.07
N PHE A 47 -2.38 -0.20 9.94
CA PHE A 47 -1.79 -0.50 8.63
C PHE A 47 -2.59 -1.57 7.89
N LYS A 48 -2.99 -2.66 8.57
CA LYS A 48 -3.84 -3.70 7.98
C LYS A 48 -5.15 -3.12 7.45
N GLN A 49 -5.83 -2.31 8.27
CA GLN A 49 -7.10 -1.70 7.86
C GLN A 49 -6.92 -0.75 6.67
N SER A 50 -5.84 0.06 6.65
CA SER A 50 -5.54 0.93 5.50
C SER A 50 -5.25 0.12 4.23
N VAL A 51 -4.51 -0.98 4.34
CA VAL A 51 -4.23 -1.89 3.21
C VAL A 51 -5.52 -2.53 2.70
N ASP A 52 -6.38 -3.04 3.58
CA ASP A 52 -7.65 -3.67 3.19
C ASP A 52 -8.55 -2.69 2.42
N VAL A 53 -8.67 -1.45 2.92
CA VAL A 53 -9.43 -0.40 2.24
C VAL A 53 -8.81 -0.04 0.88
N ALA A 54 -7.48 0.14 0.82
CA ALA A 54 -6.79 0.50 -0.41
C ALA A 54 -6.95 -0.58 -1.51
N VAL A 55 -6.81 -1.86 -1.14
CA VAL A 55 -7.00 -2.99 -2.05
C VAL A 55 -8.45 -3.10 -2.51
N HIS A 56 -9.41 -2.92 -1.60
CA HIS A 56 -10.83 -2.93 -1.96
C HIS A 56 -11.18 -1.82 -2.96
N ASN A 57 -10.73 -0.59 -2.70
CA ASN A 57 -10.94 0.55 -3.59
C ASN A 57 -10.27 0.32 -4.95
N ALA A 58 -9.03 -0.16 -4.97
CA ALA A 58 -8.30 -0.45 -6.20
C ALA A 58 -9.01 -1.51 -7.05
N ALA A 59 -9.50 -2.59 -6.43
CA ALA A 59 -10.27 -3.60 -7.13
C ALA A 59 -11.59 -3.06 -7.70
N ALA A 60 -12.30 -2.21 -6.96
CA ALA A 60 -13.50 -1.54 -7.45
C ALA A 60 -13.19 -0.62 -8.65
N MET A 61 -12.08 0.13 -8.59
CA MET A 61 -11.63 0.97 -9.71
C MET A 61 -11.34 0.18 -10.99
N ILE A 62 -10.82 -1.05 -10.86
CA ILE A 62 -10.57 -1.94 -12.00
C ILE A 62 -11.86 -2.57 -12.54
N LEU A 63 -12.81 -2.92 -11.66
CA LEU A 63 -14.10 -3.50 -12.06
C LEU A 63 -15.05 -2.49 -12.71
N GLU A 64 -15.09 -1.27 -12.17
CA GLU A 64 -15.95 -0.17 -12.66
C GLU A 64 -15.31 0.62 -13.80
N ASP A 65 -14.13 0.18 -14.25
CA ASP A 65 -13.39 0.83 -15.31
C ASP A 65 -14.13 0.75 -16.65
N ARG A 66 -14.61 1.91 -17.13
CA ARG A 66 -15.32 2.03 -18.41
C ARG A 66 -14.38 2.17 -19.61
N ARG A 67 -13.06 2.17 -19.41
CA ARG A 67 -12.10 2.26 -20.50
C ARG A 67 -12.19 1.02 -21.39
N LYS A 68 -12.45 1.24 -22.68
CA LYS A 68 -12.56 0.15 -23.67
C LYS A 68 -11.20 -0.37 -24.14
N ASN A 69 -10.13 0.40 -23.92
CA ASN A 69 -8.78 0.08 -24.40
C ASN A 69 -7.72 0.44 -23.35
N ARG A 70 -7.48 -0.48 -22.40
CA ARG A 70 -6.60 -0.28 -21.24
C ARG A 70 -5.15 0.03 -21.61
N ASP A 71 -4.67 -0.53 -22.73
CA ASP A 71 -3.31 -0.30 -23.24
C ASP A 71 -3.05 1.14 -23.68
N ASN A 72 -4.10 1.86 -24.10
CA ASN A 72 -3.97 3.21 -24.65
C ASN A 72 -4.55 4.30 -23.73
N ASP A 73 -5.56 3.97 -22.92
CA ASP A 73 -6.15 4.89 -21.96
C ASP A 73 -5.55 4.63 -20.57
N VAL A 74 -4.47 5.34 -20.22
CA VAL A 74 -3.94 5.34 -18.84
C VAL A 74 -4.95 6.06 -17.93
N PRO A 75 -5.29 5.52 -16.73
CA PRO A 75 -6.26 6.18 -15.87
C PRO A 75 -5.63 7.48 -15.39
N VAL A 76 -6.36 8.59 -15.47
CA VAL A 76 -5.93 9.84 -14.84
C VAL A 76 -6.04 9.65 -13.34
N ILE A 77 -4.92 9.27 -12.72
CA ILE A 77 -4.81 9.19 -11.27
C ILE A 77 -4.49 10.59 -10.78
N PHE A 78 -5.48 11.25 -10.17
CA PHE A 78 -5.21 12.45 -9.39
C PHE A 78 -4.41 12.02 -8.17
N SER A 79 -3.07 12.14 -8.25
CA SER A 79 -2.14 11.90 -7.14
C SER A 79 -2.22 12.95 -6.04
N HIS A 80 -3.28 13.77 -6.02
CA HIS A 80 -3.70 14.47 -4.81
C HIS A 80 -4.32 13.47 -3.84
N THR A 81 -3.53 12.48 -3.44
CA THR A 81 -3.67 12.00 -2.08
C THR A 81 -3.45 13.24 -1.22
N SER A 82 -4.52 13.76 -0.61
CA SER A 82 -4.45 14.81 0.38
C SER A 82 -3.78 14.28 1.65
N TYR A 83 -2.62 13.62 1.50
CA TYR A 83 -1.67 13.58 2.58
C TYR A 83 -1.40 15.03 2.88
N ASP A 84 -1.67 15.37 4.13
CA ASP A 84 -1.28 16.62 4.72
C ASP A 84 0.20 16.82 4.36
N ASP A 85 0.49 17.61 3.32
CA ASP A 85 1.86 17.79 2.78
C ASP A 85 2.78 18.35 3.88
N ASP A 86 2.17 18.89 4.95
CA ASP A 86 2.77 19.39 6.16
C ASP A 86 3.16 18.29 7.17
N LYS A 87 2.83 17.01 6.93
CA LYS A 87 3.09 15.90 7.86
C LYS A 87 4.35 15.11 7.47
N GLU A 88 5.38 15.22 8.31
CA GLU A 88 6.63 14.47 8.15
C GLU A 88 6.41 12.96 7.92
N LEU A 89 7.28 12.38 7.07
CA LEU A 89 7.31 10.94 6.83
C LEU A 89 7.68 10.20 8.11
N ASP A 90 7.00 9.08 8.37
CA ASP A 90 7.37 8.22 9.50
C ASP A 90 8.67 7.48 9.16
N TRP A 91 9.79 7.90 9.77
CA TRP A 91 11.09 7.23 9.65
C TRP A 91 11.30 6.17 10.73
N PHE A 92 11.50 4.92 10.31
CA PHE A 92 11.84 3.81 11.20
C PHE A 92 13.34 3.51 11.15
N GLU A 93 14.14 4.40 11.77
CA GLU A 93 15.62 4.33 11.73
C GLU A 93 16.27 3.60 12.92
N LYS A 94 15.58 3.43 14.05
CA LYS A 94 16.19 2.78 15.22
C LYS A 94 16.12 1.26 15.06
N PRO A 95 17.25 0.53 15.16
CA PRO A 95 17.19 -0.92 15.29
C PRO A 95 16.47 -1.25 16.61
N ILE A 96 15.41 -2.05 16.52
CA ILE A 96 14.50 -2.33 17.66
C ILE A 96 15.00 -3.50 18.51
N LEU A 97 15.97 -4.26 17.99
CA LEU A 97 16.78 -5.16 18.78
C LEU A 97 17.74 -4.32 19.62
N ASN A 98 17.54 -4.32 20.93
CA ASN A 98 18.55 -3.85 21.88
C ASN A 98 19.71 -4.85 21.88
N VAL A 99 20.50 -4.85 20.81
CA VAL A 99 21.74 -5.63 20.75
C VAL A 99 22.69 -4.93 21.70
N ASN A 100 22.69 -5.38 22.95
CA ASN A 100 23.80 -5.14 23.87
C ASN A 100 25.03 -5.77 23.21
N PHE A 101 25.74 -5.00 22.39
CA PHE A 101 27.12 -5.30 22.06
C PHE A 101 27.91 -5.15 23.36
N ARG A 102 28.11 -6.29 24.04
CA ARG A 102 29.17 -6.47 25.02
C ARG A 102 30.46 -6.82 24.30
#